data_AF-A0A522K3H5-F1
#
_entry.id   AF-A0A522K3H5-F1
#
_cell.length_a   1.000
_cell.length_b   1.000
_cell.length_c   1.000
_cell.angle_alpha   90.00
_cell.angle_beta   90.00
_cell.angle_gamma   90.00
#
_symmetry.space_group_name_H-M   'P 1'
#
loop_
_entity.id
_entity.type
_entity.pdbx_description
1 polymer ?
#
loop_
_entity_poly.entity_id
_entity_poly.type
_entity_poly.pdbx_seq_one_letter_code
_entity_poly.pdbx_strand_id
1 'polypeptide(L)'
;MFYTYDEAEIPMGGWFEPGSRGWRYIEWIMNIPWFWVTIDLSNGKEISTDALMFYLPGDIANLIKQHANNLKAIDVQMVTPPSVNGTTKWAMEPLAEIVSGIVRETSCPVHVFKCVSGKSYIDRAEVDAVPELKDRRIIFSASM
;
A
#
# COMPACT_ATOMS: atom_id res chain seq x y z
N MET A 1 -7.65 -1.23 -9.15
CA MET A 1 -7.56 -2.65 -9.45
C MET A 1 -6.44 -2.79 -10.43
N PHE A 2 -5.45 -3.61 -10.11
CA PHE A 2 -4.46 -4.03 -11.08
C PHE A 2 -5.11 -5.10 -11.95
N TYR A 3 -5.05 -4.94 -13.26
CA TYR A 3 -5.50 -5.97 -14.19
C TYR A 3 -4.52 -6.05 -15.35
N THR A 4 -4.64 -7.10 -16.15
CA THR A 4 -3.82 -7.29 -17.34
C THR A 4 -4.56 -8.21 -18.31
N TYR A 5 -3.93 -8.51 -19.44
CA TYR A 5 -4.47 -9.36 -20.50
C TYR A 5 -3.75 -10.70 -20.52
N ASP A 6 -4.42 -11.75 -21.00
CA ASP A 6 -3.82 -13.07 -21.15
C ASP A 6 -2.56 -13.03 -22.04
N GLU A 7 -2.56 -12.16 -23.06
CA GLU A 7 -1.43 -11.93 -23.95
C GLU A 7 -0.20 -11.35 -23.23
N ALA A 8 -0.38 -10.74 -22.07
CA ALA A 8 0.71 -10.23 -21.25
C ALA A 8 1.40 -11.35 -20.46
N GLU A 9 0.79 -12.53 -20.32
CA GLU A 9 1.37 -13.64 -19.56
C GLU A 9 2.71 -14.10 -20.17
N ILE A 10 3.66 -14.44 -19.30
CA ILE A 10 4.95 -15.03 -19.67
C ILE A 10 5.09 -16.43 -19.10
N PRO A 11 5.80 -17.33 -19.81
CA PRO A 11 6.14 -18.63 -19.27
C PRO A 11 6.97 -18.47 -17.99
N MET A 12 6.41 -18.92 -16.87
CA MET A 12 7.16 -19.06 -15.62
C MET A 12 7.98 -20.35 -15.71
N GLY A 13 9.30 -20.25 -15.65
CA GLY A 13 10.18 -21.43 -15.60
C GLY A 13 9.98 -22.24 -14.32
N GLY A 14 10.48 -23.49 -14.29
CA GLY A 14 10.32 -24.41 -13.15
C GLY A 14 11.03 -24.00 -11.84
N TRP A 15 11.54 -22.78 -11.75
CA TRP A 15 12.20 -22.20 -10.58
C TRP A 15 11.21 -21.46 -9.66
N PHE A 16 10.01 -21.14 -10.14
CA PHE A 16 8.98 -20.44 -9.37
C PHE A 16 8.04 -21.42 -8.67
N GLU A 17 7.35 -20.94 -7.65
CA GLU A 17 6.41 -21.75 -6.88
C GLU A 17 5.27 -22.29 -7.77
N PRO A 18 4.83 -23.54 -7.57
CA PRO A 18 3.72 -24.11 -8.32
C PRO A 18 2.47 -23.24 -8.24
N GLY A 19 1.86 -22.96 -9.40
CA GLY A 19 0.69 -22.08 -9.51
C GLY A 19 1.01 -20.60 -9.72
N SER A 20 2.27 -20.20 -9.67
CA SER A 20 2.70 -18.83 -10.01
C SER A 20 2.48 -18.53 -11.49
N ARG A 21 2.00 -17.32 -11.77
CA ARG A 21 1.89 -16.76 -13.12
C ARG A 21 2.68 -15.46 -13.17
N GLY A 22 3.27 -15.15 -14.33
CA GLY A 22 4.02 -13.93 -14.56
C GLY A 22 3.40 -13.13 -15.68
N TRP A 23 3.44 -11.80 -15.59
CA TRP A 23 2.93 -10.91 -16.63
C TRP A 23 3.98 -9.86 -17.01
N ARG A 24 4.07 -9.53 -18.29
CA ARG A 24 4.98 -8.50 -18.83
C ARG A 24 4.59 -7.09 -18.38
N TYR A 25 3.30 -6.87 -18.18
CA TYR A 25 2.76 -5.59 -17.74
C TYR A 25 1.46 -5.80 -16.98
N ILE A 26 1.13 -4.80 -16.18
CA ILE A 26 -0.15 -4.63 -15.51
C ILE A 26 -0.65 -3.22 -15.82
N GLU A 27 -1.96 -3.06 -15.91
CA GLU A 27 -2.61 -1.78 -16.11
C GLU A 27 -3.21 -1.26 -14.80
N TRP A 28 -3.05 0.04 -14.61
CA TRP A 28 -3.65 0.80 -13.52
C TRP A 28 -4.42 1.98 -14.11
N ILE A 29 -5.71 1.79 -14.34
CA ILE A 29 -6.58 2.81 -14.97
C ILE A 29 -7.23 3.79 -13.98
N MET A 30 -7.09 3.53 -12.69
CA MET A 30 -7.81 4.30 -11.69
C MET A 30 -7.01 5.54 -11.31
N ASN A 31 -7.69 6.69 -11.25
CA ASN A 31 -7.09 7.95 -10.83
C ASN A 31 -7.08 8.10 -9.29
N ILE A 32 -6.65 7.05 -8.59
CA ILE A 32 -6.53 6.99 -7.13
C ILE A 32 -5.17 6.40 -6.73
N PRO A 33 -4.74 6.57 -5.48
CA PRO A 33 -3.46 6.02 -5.03
C PRO A 33 -3.42 4.48 -5.01
N TRP A 34 -2.21 3.94 -5.03
CA TRP A 34 -1.89 2.55 -4.72
C TRP A 34 -0.60 2.49 -3.90
N PHE A 35 -0.20 1.31 -3.43
CA PHE A 35 0.90 1.13 -2.51
C PHE A 35 1.94 0.14 -3.06
N TRP A 36 3.20 0.53 -2.97
CA TRP A 36 4.34 -0.37 -3.12
C TRP A 36 4.80 -0.76 -1.71
N VAL A 37 4.77 -2.05 -1.40
CA VAL A 37 5.12 -2.57 -0.07
C VAL A 37 6.29 -3.52 -0.22
N THR A 38 7.38 -3.26 0.50
CA THR A 38 8.53 -4.17 0.59
C THR A 38 8.58 -4.75 1.99
N ILE A 39 8.71 -6.07 2.11
CA ILE A 39 8.83 -6.77 3.39
C ILE A 39 10.08 -7.63 3.42
N ASP A 40 10.75 -7.64 4.58
CA ASP A 40 11.81 -8.60 4.87
C ASP A 40 11.27 -9.68 5.80
N LEU A 41 11.33 -10.93 5.37
CA LEU A 41 10.85 -12.09 6.10
C LEU A 41 12.03 -12.98 6.51
N SER A 42 12.09 -13.37 7.78
CA SER A 42 13.13 -14.26 8.30
C SER A 42 12.56 -15.62 8.66
N ASN A 43 13.07 -16.69 8.05
CA ASN A 43 12.76 -18.07 8.45
C ASN A 43 13.70 -18.63 9.55
N GLY A 44 14.56 -17.77 10.13
CA GLY A 44 15.53 -18.12 11.16
C GLY A 44 16.90 -18.53 10.63
N LYS A 45 17.05 -18.75 9.32
CA LYS A 45 18.34 -19.03 8.66
C LYS A 45 18.69 -17.96 7.64
N GLU A 46 17.70 -17.50 6.90
CA GLU A 46 17.83 -16.54 5.81
C GLU A 46 16.76 -15.46 5.92
N ILE A 47 17.04 -14.32 5.29
CA ILE A 47 16.10 -13.23 5.09
C ILE A 47 15.75 -13.21 3.60
N SER A 48 14.46 -13.30 3.29
CA SER A 48 13.93 -13.05 1.95
C SER A 48 13.26 -11.68 1.92
N THR A 49 13.37 -10.99 0.78
CA THR A 49 12.73 -9.69 0.56
C THR A 49 11.68 -9.85 -0.53
N ASP A 50 10.43 -9.53 -0.20
CA ASP A 50 9.31 -9.56 -1.14
C ASP A 50 8.83 -8.14 -1.40
N ALA A 51 8.45 -7.86 -2.65
CA ALA A 51 7.81 -6.61 -3.04
C ALA A 51 6.41 -6.89 -3.58
N LEU A 52 5.41 -6.20 -3.02
CA LEU A 52 4.00 -6.39 -3.31
C LEU A 52 3.34 -5.05 -3.67
N MET A 53 2.37 -5.11 -4.58
CA MET A 53 1.56 -3.96 -4.96
C MET A 53 0.14 -4.13 -4.42
N PHE A 54 -0.30 -3.18 -3.60
CA PHE A 54 -1.64 -3.16 -3.02
C PHE A 54 -2.41 -1.95 -3.48
N TYR A 55 -3.74 -2.05 -3.52
CA TYR A 55 -4.58 -0.87 -3.66
C TYR A 55 -5.49 -0.58 -2.47
N LEU A 56 -5.72 -1.59 -1.61
CA LEU A 56 -6.50 -1.41 -0.39
C LEU A 56 -5.55 -1.34 0.80
N PRO A 57 -5.67 -0.32 1.68
CA PRO A 57 -4.91 -0.27 2.92
C PRO A 57 -5.17 -1.49 3.83
N GLY A 58 -6.37 -2.07 3.75
CA GLY A 58 -6.73 -3.27 4.52
C GLY A 58 -5.89 -4.50 4.17
N ASP A 59 -5.43 -4.63 2.93
CA ASP A 59 -4.59 -5.76 2.50
C ASP A 59 -3.19 -5.66 3.13
N ILE A 60 -2.68 -4.44 3.35
CA ILE A 60 -1.43 -4.20 4.08
C ILE A 60 -1.57 -4.65 5.54
N ALA A 61 -2.71 -4.34 6.19
CA ALA A 61 -2.98 -4.80 7.56
C ALA A 61 -3.01 -6.34 7.63
N ASN A 62 -3.61 -6.98 6.63
CA ASN A 62 -3.67 -8.44 6.54
C ASN A 62 -2.29 -9.06 6.33
N LEU A 63 -1.45 -8.47 5.46
CA LEU A 63 -0.07 -8.90 5.23
C LEU A 63 0.75 -8.84 6.53
N ILE A 64 0.71 -7.71 7.24
CA ILE A 64 1.41 -7.54 8.53
C ILE A 64 0.96 -8.61 9.52
N LYS A 65 -0.35 -8.86 9.62
CA LYS A 65 -0.91 -9.88 10.52
C LYS A 65 -0.48 -11.30 10.12
N GLN A 66 -0.48 -11.62 8.82
CA GLN A 66 -0.09 -12.92 8.29
C GLN A 66 1.37 -13.24 8.61
N HIS A 67 2.25 -12.24 8.54
CA HIS A 67 3.69 -12.39 8.75
C HIS A 67 4.17 -11.93 10.13
N ALA A 68 3.26 -11.75 11.10
CA ALA A 68 3.59 -11.17 12.40
C ALA A 68 4.74 -11.90 13.16
N ASN A 69 4.93 -13.20 12.92
CA ASN A 69 5.96 -13.99 13.59
C ASN A 69 7.34 -13.96 12.89
N ASN A 70 7.40 -13.55 11.61
CA ASN A 70 8.62 -13.63 10.81
C ASN A 70 8.98 -12.33 10.07
N LEU A 71 8.13 -11.31 10.12
CA LEU A 71 8.39 -9.97 9.59
C LEU A 71 9.53 -9.30 10.37
N LYS A 72 10.56 -8.87 9.64
CA LYS A 72 11.73 -8.16 10.19
C LYS A 72 11.73 -6.68 9.86
N ALA A 73 11.28 -6.33 8.67
CA ALA A 73 11.12 -4.96 8.23
C ALA A 73 9.95 -4.86 7.27
N ILE A 74 9.33 -3.69 7.22
CA ILE A 74 8.31 -3.33 6.25
C ILE A 74 8.48 -1.87 5.84
N ASP A 75 8.57 -1.63 4.52
CA ASP A 75 8.54 -0.31 3.91
C ASP A 75 7.25 -0.18 3.09
N VAL A 76 6.52 0.92 3.29
CA VAL A 76 5.28 1.20 2.55
C VAL A 76 5.43 2.55 1.87
N GLN A 77 5.36 2.54 0.55
CA GLN A 77 5.36 3.75 -0.27
C GLN A 77 4.01 3.90 -0.95
N MET A 78 3.49 5.12 -0.95
CA MET A 78 2.24 5.47 -1.61
C MET A 78 2.54 6.07 -2.97
N VAL A 79 1.88 5.56 -4.00
CA VAL A 79 1.97 6.05 -5.37
C VAL A 79 0.70 6.82 -5.69
N THR A 80 0.86 8.11 -5.97
CA THR A 80 -0.22 9.07 -6.12
C THR A 80 -0.31 9.60 -7.55
N PRO A 81 -1.52 9.73 -8.12
CA PRO A 81 -1.69 10.41 -9.39
C PRO A 81 -1.51 11.93 -9.24
N PRO A 82 -1.29 12.64 -10.37
CA PRO A 82 -1.24 14.11 -10.45
C PRO A 82 -2.38 14.81 -9.68
N SER A 83 -3.61 14.29 -9.80
CA SER A 83 -4.79 14.89 -9.16
C SER A 83 -4.80 14.79 -7.64
N VAL A 84 -4.01 13.89 -7.05
CA VAL A 84 -3.93 13.70 -5.59
C VAL A 84 -2.72 14.42 -5.02
N ASN A 85 -1.58 14.37 -5.71
CA ASN A 85 -0.34 14.99 -5.21
C ASN A 85 -0.18 16.47 -5.62
N GLY A 86 -1.09 17.01 -6.42
CA GLY A 86 -1.06 18.41 -6.88
C GLY A 86 0.08 18.71 -7.85
N THR A 87 0.68 17.69 -8.48
CA THR A 87 1.77 17.83 -9.45
C THR A 87 1.30 17.46 -10.86
N THR A 88 2.21 17.48 -11.84
CA THR A 88 1.92 17.09 -13.24
C THR A 88 2.22 15.63 -13.56
N LYS A 89 2.73 14.86 -12.59
CA LYS A 89 3.16 13.47 -12.79
C LYS A 89 2.79 12.59 -11.61
N TRP A 90 2.85 11.28 -11.83
CA TRP A 90 2.80 10.33 -10.72
C TRP A 90 4.00 10.54 -9.79
N ALA A 91 3.75 10.38 -8.49
CA ALA A 91 4.79 10.45 -7.47
C ALA A 91 4.69 9.24 -6.55
N MET A 92 5.85 8.74 -6.11
CA MET A 92 5.97 7.71 -5.09
C MET A 92 6.61 8.35 -3.87
N GLU A 93 5.93 8.27 -2.72
CA GLU A 93 6.39 8.87 -1.47
C GLU A 93 6.34 7.82 -0.34
N PRO A 94 7.41 7.69 0.48
CA PRO A 94 7.39 6.79 1.63
C PRO A 94 6.40 7.26 2.69
N LEU A 95 5.66 6.31 3.27
CA LEU A 95 4.73 6.55 4.35
C LEU A 95 5.41 6.39 5.70
N ALA A 96 5.10 7.30 6.61
CA ALA A 96 5.41 7.19 8.02
C ALA A 96 4.30 6.45 8.79
N GLU A 97 3.03 6.64 8.40
CA GLU A 97 1.88 6.04 9.09
C GLU A 97 0.67 5.89 8.17
N ILE A 98 -0.11 4.82 8.38
CA ILE A 98 -1.47 4.67 7.86
C ILE A 98 -2.42 4.51 9.05
N VAL A 99 -3.43 5.37 9.14
CA VAL A 99 -4.46 5.32 10.18
C VAL A 99 -5.84 5.19 9.56
N SER A 100 -6.60 4.18 9.96
CA SER A 100 -8.05 4.12 9.71
C SER A 100 -8.82 4.73 10.87
N GLY A 101 -9.94 5.39 10.58
CA GLY A 101 -10.85 5.87 11.62
C GLY A 101 -12.15 6.41 11.03
N ILE A 102 -12.96 7.00 11.88
CA ILE A 102 -14.25 7.60 11.52
C ILE A 102 -14.16 9.11 11.71
N VAL A 103 -14.44 9.88 10.66
CA VAL A 103 -14.50 11.35 10.72
C VAL A 103 -15.54 11.78 11.74
N ARG A 104 -15.15 12.62 12.70
CA ARG A 104 -16.00 12.99 13.83
C ARG A 104 -17.28 13.71 13.41
N GLU A 105 -17.20 14.56 12.40
CA GLU A 105 -18.27 15.43 11.90
C GLU A 105 -19.25 14.67 11.02
N THR A 106 -18.75 13.85 10.10
CA THR A 106 -19.57 13.19 9.07
C THR A 106 -19.86 11.72 9.36
N SER A 107 -19.23 11.15 10.39
CA SER A 107 -19.26 9.71 10.69
C SER A 107 -18.84 8.81 9.52
N CYS A 108 -18.07 9.35 8.57
CA CYS A 108 -17.57 8.59 7.43
C CYS A 108 -16.27 7.86 7.78
N PRO A 109 -16.13 6.57 7.43
CA PRO A 109 -14.85 5.87 7.56
C PRO A 109 -13.87 6.38 6.50
N VAL A 110 -12.64 6.66 6.92
CA VAL A 110 -11.55 7.15 6.07
C VAL A 110 -10.21 6.55 6.47
N HIS A 111 -9.25 6.60 5.55
CA HIS A 111 -7.85 6.36 5.83
C HIS A 111 -7.05 7.66 5.70
N VAL A 112 -6.15 7.90 6.65
CA VAL A 112 -5.17 8.99 6.60
C VAL A 112 -3.80 8.38 6.35
N PHE A 113 -3.13 8.86 5.32
CA PHE A 113 -1.80 8.46 4.92
C PHE A 113 -0.83 9.59 5.23
N LYS A 114 0.10 9.39 6.15
CA LYS A 114 1.13 10.37 6.49
C LYS A 114 2.43 9.98 5.81
N CYS A 115 2.99 10.87 5.01
CA CYS A 115 4.28 10.67 4.36
C CYS A 115 5.42 11.06 5.31
N VAL A 116 6.60 10.46 5.10
CA VAL A 116 7.84 10.85 5.80
C VAL A 116 8.20 12.32 5.55
N SER A 117 7.81 12.86 4.39
CA SER A 117 7.96 14.28 4.05
C SER A 117 7.10 15.24 4.89
N GLY A 118 6.19 14.72 5.71
CA GLY A 118 5.23 15.49 6.51
C GLY A 118 3.92 15.78 5.80
N LYS A 119 3.79 15.49 4.50
CA LYS A 119 2.52 15.57 3.78
C LYS A 119 1.53 14.53 4.30
N SER A 120 0.24 14.82 4.20
CA SER A 120 -0.82 13.88 4.55
C SER A 120 -1.87 13.84 3.45
N TYR A 121 -2.41 12.66 3.19
CA TYR A 121 -3.47 12.41 2.23
C TYR A 121 -4.62 11.66 2.89
N ILE A 122 -5.80 11.75 2.28
CA ILE A 122 -7.01 11.05 2.71
C ILE A 122 -7.59 10.33 1.49
N ASP A 123 -8.09 9.11 1.67
CA ASP A 123 -8.68 8.33 0.58
C ASP A 123 -10.03 8.87 0.05
N ARG A 124 -10.55 9.92 0.68
CA ARG A 124 -11.73 10.68 0.23
C ARG A 124 -11.38 12.13 -0.03
N ALA A 125 -11.70 12.59 -1.24
CA ALA A 125 -11.27 13.86 -1.84
C ALA A 125 -11.88 15.13 -1.21
N GLU A 126 -12.76 15.01 -0.22
CA GLU A 126 -13.62 16.11 0.25
C GLU A 126 -13.13 16.76 1.55
N VAL A 127 -11.88 16.48 1.97
CA VAL A 127 -11.32 17.06 3.20
C VAL A 127 -9.97 17.70 2.91
N ASP A 128 -9.95 19.04 2.88
CA ASP A 128 -8.74 19.85 2.64
C ASP A 128 -7.74 19.81 3.82
N ALA A 129 -8.18 19.28 4.98
CA ALA A 129 -7.37 19.12 6.18
C ALA A 129 -7.55 17.73 6.79
N VAL A 130 -6.55 17.22 7.51
CA VAL A 130 -6.68 15.95 8.24
C VAL A 130 -7.77 16.10 9.30
N PRO A 131 -8.89 15.35 9.21
CA PRO A 131 -10.01 15.49 10.13
C PRO A 131 -9.69 14.90 11.50
N GLU A 132 -10.45 15.32 12.51
CA GLU A 132 -10.48 14.58 13.78
C GLU A 132 -11.11 13.21 13.57
N LEU A 133 -10.38 12.15 13.92
CA LEU A 133 -10.85 10.78 13.80
C LEU A 133 -11.25 10.20 15.17
N LYS A 134 -12.44 9.61 15.22
CA LYS A 134 -12.87 8.64 16.23
C LYS A 134 -12.40 7.24 15.86
N ASP A 135 -12.34 6.35 16.85
CA ASP A 135 -12.05 4.92 16.69
C ASP A 135 -10.79 4.65 15.85
N ARG A 136 -9.74 5.42 16.13
CA ARG A 136 -8.47 5.37 15.39
C ARG A 136 -7.81 4.02 15.55
N ARG A 137 -7.43 3.42 14.43
CA ARG A 137 -6.63 2.20 14.37
C ARG A 137 -5.45 2.41 13.43
N ILE A 138 -4.25 2.10 13.92
CA ILE A 138 -3.03 2.12 13.12
C ILE A 138 -3.01 0.85 12.27
N ILE A 139 -2.87 1.03 10.96
CA ILE A 139 -2.66 -0.05 9.99
C ILE A 139 -1.16 -0.30 9.83
N PHE A 140 -0.38 0.77 9.70
CA PHE A 140 1.06 0.73 9.49
C PHE A 140 1.72 1.94 10.17
N SER A 141 2.94 1.74 10.66
CA SER A 141 3.83 2.77 11.22
C SER A 141 5.27 2.35 10.94
N ALA A 142 6.07 3.23 10.34
CA ALA A 142 7.46 2.95 9.97
C ALA A 142 8.40 2.77 11.19
N SER A 143 7.93 3.06 12.39
CA SER A 143 8.66 2.84 13.65
C SER A 143 8.46 1.46 14.25
N MET A 144 7.69 0.58 13.59
CA MET A 144 7.49 -0.81 14.00
C MET A 144 8.67 -1.71 13.63
#